data_AF-S4PW53-F1
#
_entry.id   AF-S4PW53-F1
#
_cell.length_a   1.000
_cell.length_b   1.000
_cell.length_c   1.000
_cell.angle_alpha   90.00
_cell.angle_beta   90.00
_cell.angle_gamma   90.00
#
_symmetry.space_group_name_H-M   'P 1'
#
loop_
_entity.id
_entity.type
_entity.pdbx_description
1 polymer ?
#
loop_
_entity_poly.entity_id
_entity_poly.type
_entity_poly.pdbx_seq_one_letter_code
_entity_poly.pdbx_strand_id
1 'polypeptide(L)'
;KSHNFKVHTFKGLNWCELCANFLWGFTAQGVKCEDCGFIAHSKCSDVVPNHCLPDLKKLRGVFGIDLTTLLNAHSSTLPFVVKKCVNEIEARGMDSEGIYRVSGFADEIEALKLAFDKDGEAADL
;
A
#
# COMPACT_ATOMS: atom_id res chain seq x y z
N LYS A 1 6.70 -3.08 7.24
CA LYS A 1 6.78 -4.26 6.33
C LYS A 1 8.26 -4.45 5.95
N SER A 2 8.77 -5.68 5.97
CA SER A 2 10.16 -5.95 5.54
C SER A 2 10.30 -5.75 4.02
N HIS A 3 11.49 -5.36 3.57
CA HIS A 3 11.78 -5.19 2.14
C HIS A 3 11.96 -6.54 1.44
N ASN A 4 11.32 -6.73 0.29
CA ASN A 4 11.59 -7.87 -0.61
C ASN A 4 12.76 -7.54 -1.55
N PHE A 5 14.00 -7.61 -1.05
CA PHE A 5 15.20 -7.34 -1.85
C PHE A 5 15.56 -8.50 -2.79
N LYS A 6 15.86 -8.18 -4.05
CA LYS A 6 16.44 -9.11 -5.03
C LYS A 6 17.71 -8.52 -5.63
N VAL A 7 18.67 -9.39 -5.95
CA VAL A 7 19.88 -9.00 -6.69
C VAL A 7 19.47 -8.40 -8.03
N HIS A 8 20.05 -7.25 -8.36
CA HIS A 8 19.68 -6.49 -9.55
C HIS A 8 20.93 -5.97 -10.28
N THR A 9 20.90 -6.03 -11.61
CA THR A 9 21.93 -5.40 -12.46
C THR A 9 21.43 -4.05 -12.93
N PHE A 10 22.07 -2.99 -12.46
CA PHE A 10 21.65 -1.63 -12.76
C PHE A 10 22.28 -1.12 -14.06
N LYS A 11 21.51 -0.36 -14.83
CA LYS A 11 22.01 0.31 -16.04
C LYS A 11 22.59 1.66 -15.63
N GLY A 12 23.81 1.96 -16.06
CA GLY A 12 24.51 3.20 -15.75
C GLY A 12 25.04 3.27 -14.31
N LEU A 13 25.43 4.47 -13.90
CA LEU A 13 25.95 4.71 -12.55
C LEU A 13 24.79 4.78 -11.55
N ASN A 14 24.86 3.99 -10.48
CA ASN A 14 23.81 3.91 -9.45
C ASN A 14 24.44 4.00 -8.05
N TRP A 15 23.67 4.50 -7.07
CA TRP A 15 24.12 4.72 -5.70
C TRP A 15 23.18 4.04 -4.72
N CYS A 16 23.73 3.58 -3.60
CA CYS A 16 22.98 3.00 -2.50
C CYS A 16 22.20 4.11 -1.76
N GLU A 17 20.90 3.94 -1.59
CA GLU A 17 20.04 4.91 -0.92
C GLU A 17 20.24 4.96 0.60
N LEU A 18 20.89 3.94 1.19
CA LEU A 18 21.20 3.93 2.63
C LEU A 18 22.48 4.71 2.96
N CYS A 19 23.58 4.43 2.26
CA CYS A 19 24.90 5.00 2.58
C CYS A 19 25.37 6.09 1.60
N ALA A 20 24.56 6.39 0.57
CA ALA A 20 24.86 7.33 -0.50
C ALA A 20 26.14 7.03 -1.31
N ASN A 21 26.76 5.86 -1.15
CA ASN A 21 27.95 5.47 -1.89
C ASN A 21 27.61 4.73 -3.19
N PHE A 22 28.56 4.79 -4.13
CA PHE A 22 28.43 4.17 -5.45
C PHE A 22 28.31 2.64 -5.39
N LEU A 23 27.49 2.07 -6.28
CA LEU A 23 27.34 0.63 -6.47
C LEU A 23 28.36 0.13 -7.51
N TRP A 24 29.50 -0.36 -7.02
CA TRP A 24 30.60 -0.83 -7.86
C TRP A 24 30.26 -2.12 -8.63
N GLY A 25 30.71 -2.20 -9.89
CA GLY A 25 30.65 -3.41 -10.73
C GLY A 25 29.87 -3.24 -12.03
N PHE A 26 30.02 -4.20 -12.94
CA PHE A 26 29.33 -4.21 -14.24
C PHE A 26 27.97 -4.94 -14.20
N THR A 27 27.83 -5.92 -13.32
CA THR A 27 26.60 -6.70 -13.10
C THR A 27 26.39 -6.95 -11.61
N ALA A 28 25.14 -7.21 -11.22
CA ALA A 28 24.75 -7.55 -9.84
C ALA A 28 25.36 -6.62 -8.77
N GLN A 29 25.40 -5.31 -9.03
CA GLN A 29 26.10 -4.33 -8.20
C GLN A 29 25.49 -4.17 -6.79
N GLY A 30 24.24 -4.57 -6.64
CA GLY A 30 23.52 -4.54 -5.38
C GLY A 30 22.16 -5.20 -5.48
N VAL A 31 21.28 -4.81 -4.57
CA VAL A 31 19.91 -5.30 -4.49
C VAL A 31 18.91 -4.17 -4.71
N LYS A 32 17.75 -4.53 -5.25
CA LYS A 32 16.61 -3.65 -5.41
C LYS A 32 15.40 -4.30 -4.76
N CYS A 33 14.65 -3.55 -3.97
CA CYS A 33 13.39 -4.04 -3.44
C CYS A 33 12.34 -4.10 -4.56
N GLU A 34 11.70 -5.25 -4.77
CA GLU A 34 10.66 -5.39 -5.80
C GLU A 34 9.38 -4.62 -5.46
N ASP A 35 9.13 -4.40 -4.18
CA ASP A 35 7.91 -3.73 -3.69
C ASP A 35 8.01 -2.21 -3.79
N CYS A 36 9.05 -1.62 -3.18
CA CYS A 36 9.21 -0.16 -3.09
C CYS A 36 10.25 0.43 -4.05
N GLY A 37 11.07 -0.41 -4.68
CA GLY A 37 12.13 0.04 -5.58
C GLY A 37 13.42 0.48 -4.90
N PHE A 38 13.50 0.49 -3.56
CA PHE A 38 14.68 0.90 -2.79
C PHE A 38 15.93 0.15 -3.23
N ILE A 39 17.00 0.89 -3.49
CA ILE A 39 18.28 0.39 -4.00
C ILE A 39 19.32 0.41 -2.88
N ALA A 40 19.97 -0.74 -2.63
CA ALA A 40 21.00 -0.85 -1.60
C ALA A 40 22.15 -1.76 -2.04
N HIS A 41 23.33 -1.61 -1.41
CA HIS A 41 24.34 -2.68 -1.43
C HIS A 41 23.78 -3.93 -0.71
N SER A 42 24.28 -5.11 -1.07
CA SER A 42 23.87 -6.36 -0.40
C SER A 42 24.11 -6.37 1.11
N LYS A 43 25.13 -5.65 1.61
CA LYS A 43 25.38 -5.51 3.06
C LYS A 43 24.52 -4.42 3.68
N CYS A 44 24.23 -3.36 2.91
CA CYS A 44 23.38 -2.28 3.38
C CYS A 44 21.94 -2.78 3.57
N SER A 45 21.45 -3.68 2.71
CA SER A 45 20.09 -4.23 2.85
C SER A 45 19.83 -4.94 4.16
N ASP A 46 20.85 -5.51 4.82
CA ASP A 46 20.72 -6.22 6.10
C ASP A 46 20.40 -5.28 7.27
N VAL A 47 20.69 -3.97 7.10
CA VAL A 47 20.52 -2.94 8.14
C VAL A 47 19.50 -1.86 7.74
N VAL A 48 18.84 -2.01 6.58
CA VAL A 48 17.74 -1.11 6.18
C VAL A 48 16.54 -1.34 7.13
N PRO A 49 15.98 -0.27 7.74
CA PRO A 49 14.80 -0.40 8.59
C PRO A 49 13.61 -1.05 7.88
N ASN A 50 12.76 -1.78 8.62
CA ASN A 50 11.60 -2.50 8.08
C ASN A 50 10.39 -1.57 7.75
N HIS A 51 10.67 -0.48 7.03
CA HIS A 51 9.72 0.53 6.60
C HIS A 51 9.54 0.50 5.07
N CYS A 52 9.41 -0.70 4.50
CA CYS A 52 9.12 -0.86 3.08
C CYS A 52 7.72 -0.31 2.77
N LEU A 53 7.68 0.78 2.00
CA LEU A 53 6.46 1.38 1.48
C LEU A 53 6.48 1.25 -0.04
N PRO A 54 5.59 0.43 -0.64
CA PRO A 54 5.46 0.32 -2.09
C PRO A 54 5.29 1.70 -2.74
N ASP A 55 5.73 1.83 -3.99
CA ASP A 55 5.51 3.04 -4.77
C ASP A 55 4.02 3.37 -4.80
N LEU A 56 3.65 4.49 -4.16
CA LEU A 56 2.26 4.94 -4.02
C LEU A 56 1.58 5.12 -5.38
N LYS A 57 2.35 5.37 -6.45
CA LYS A 57 1.83 5.48 -7.82
C LYS A 57 1.33 4.14 -8.38
N LYS A 58 1.73 3.02 -7.77
CA LYS A 58 1.28 1.67 -8.12
C LYS A 58 0.13 1.17 -7.25
N LEU A 59 -0.17 1.84 -6.14
CA LEU A 59 -1.36 1.55 -5.35
C LEU A 59 -2.59 2.03 -6.14
N ARG A 60 -3.28 1.08 -6.77
CA ARG A 60 -4.57 1.35 -7.43
C ARG A 60 -5.65 0.97 -6.43
N GLY A 61 -6.43 1.96 -6.02
CA GLY A 61 -7.54 1.77 -5.08
C GLY A 61 -7.12 1.67 -3.62
N VAL A 62 -8.02 1.07 -2.84
CA VAL A 62 -7.99 0.95 -1.38
C VAL A 62 -8.18 -0.51 -0.97
N PHE A 63 -9.00 -1.26 -1.70
CA PHE A 63 -9.22 -2.68 -1.44
C PHE A 63 -8.06 -3.55 -1.96
N GLY A 64 -7.76 -4.64 -1.25
CA GLY A 64 -6.66 -5.55 -1.59
C GLY A 64 -5.25 -5.02 -1.22
N ILE A 65 -5.15 -3.83 -0.63
CA ILE A 65 -3.90 -3.25 -0.14
C ILE A 65 -3.70 -3.60 1.33
N ASP A 66 -2.45 -3.92 1.72
CA ASP A 66 -2.08 -4.12 3.12
C ASP A 66 -2.42 -2.88 3.96
N LEU A 67 -3.05 -3.11 5.12
CA LEU A 67 -3.53 -2.06 6.01
C LEU A 67 -2.41 -1.08 6.39
N THR A 68 -1.24 -1.58 6.78
CA THR A 68 -0.11 -0.75 7.20
C THR A 68 0.39 0.13 6.06
N THR A 69 0.40 -0.43 4.85
CA THR A 69 0.76 0.30 3.63
C THR A 69 -0.22 1.43 3.33
N LEU A 70 -1.53 1.16 3.40
CA LEU A 70 -2.59 2.15 3.19
C LEU A 70 -2.51 3.28 4.23
N LEU A 71 -2.34 2.94 5.51
CA LEU A 71 -2.26 3.91 6.60
C LEU A 71 -1.05 4.82 6.46
N ASN A 72 0.13 4.27 6.14
CA ASN A 72 1.34 5.05 5.92
C ASN A 72 1.24 5.94 4.67
N ALA A 73 0.64 5.43 3.59
CA ALA A 73 0.41 6.19 2.36
C ALA A 73 -0.44 7.45 2.60
N HIS A 74 -1.50 7.31 3.39
CA HIS A 74 -2.43 8.39 3.70
C HIS A 74 -2.10 9.15 4.99
N SER A 75 -0.99 8.83 5.67
CA SER A 75 -0.63 9.40 6.98
C SER A 75 -1.78 9.36 8.00
N SER A 76 -2.53 8.25 8.02
CA SER A 76 -3.71 8.07 8.88
C SER A 76 -3.52 6.89 9.84
N THR A 77 -4.26 6.87 10.94
CA THR A 77 -4.35 5.74 11.88
C THR A 77 -5.55 4.83 11.61
N LEU A 78 -6.48 5.27 10.77
CA LEU A 78 -7.70 4.53 10.41
C LEU A 78 -8.00 4.70 8.91
N PRO A 79 -8.30 3.63 8.16
CA PRO A 79 -8.68 3.76 6.76
C PRO A 79 -9.97 4.56 6.61
N PHE A 80 -10.02 5.48 5.65
CA PHE A 80 -11.20 6.31 5.43
C PHE A 80 -12.44 5.48 5.09
N VAL A 81 -12.29 4.34 4.37
CA VAL A 81 -13.39 3.42 4.05
C VAL A 81 -14.07 2.92 5.31
N VAL A 82 -13.29 2.51 6.32
CA VAL A 82 -13.84 2.03 7.60
C VAL A 82 -14.61 3.16 8.30
N LYS A 83 -14.01 4.36 8.39
CA LYS A 83 -14.68 5.52 9.00
C LYS A 83 -15.99 5.86 8.28
N LYS A 84 -15.98 5.90 6.94
CA LYS A 84 -17.14 6.30 6.15
C LYS A 84 -18.28 5.28 6.24
N CYS A 85 -17.98 3.99 6.08
CA CYS A 85 -18.97 2.93 6.20
C CYS A 85 -19.58 2.86 7.61
N VAL A 86 -18.77 2.99 8.66
CA VAL A 86 -19.27 2.97 10.05
C VAL A 86 -20.19 4.18 10.29
N ASN A 87 -19.79 5.38 9.89
CA ASN A 87 -20.61 6.57 10.04
C ASN A 87 -21.97 6.46 9.33
N GLU A 88 -22.01 5.92 8.11
CA GLU A 88 -23.28 5.70 7.40
C GLU A 88 -24.15 4.65 8.09
N ILE A 89 -23.55 3.56 8.59
CA ILE A 89 -24.29 2.55 9.34
C ILE A 89 -24.88 3.15 10.63
N GLU A 90 -24.10 3.96 11.35
CA GLU A 90 -24.57 4.65 12.55
C GLU A 90 -25.67 5.67 12.26
N ALA A 91 -25.60 6.36 11.11
CA ALA A 91 -26.57 7.39 10.74
C ALA A 91 -27.93 6.84 10.30
N ARG A 92 -27.97 5.73 9.57
CA ARG A 92 -29.21 5.21 8.95
C ARG A 92 -29.47 3.71 9.15
N GLY A 93 -28.50 2.94 9.63
CA GLY A 93 -28.55 1.47 9.65
C GLY A 93 -28.83 0.83 11.01
N MET A 94 -28.68 1.54 12.12
CA MET A 94 -28.67 0.95 13.47
C MET A 94 -29.94 0.18 13.86
N ASP A 95 -31.11 0.63 13.39
CA ASP A 95 -32.40 -0.02 13.67
C ASP A 95 -32.76 -1.10 12.63
N SER A 96 -31.88 -1.38 11.67
CA SER A 96 -32.12 -2.40 10.63
C SER A 96 -32.03 -3.81 11.23
N GLU A 97 -33.10 -4.59 11.09
CA GLU A 97 -33.12 -5.96 11.56
C GLU A 97 -32.07 -6.82 10.84
N GLY A 98 -31.21 -7.49 11.61
CA GLY A 98 -30.18 -8.36 11.05
C GLY A 98 -29.02 -7.61 10.38
N ILE A 99 -28.72 -6.39 10.81
CA ILE A 99 -27.51 -5.65 10.42
C ILE A 99 -26.27 -6.55 10.51
N TYR A 100 -25.40 -6.50 9.49
CA TYR A 100 -24.26 -7.40 9.26
C TYR A 100 -24.55 -8.88 9.02
N ARG A 101 -25.78 -9.36 9.25
CA ARG A 101 -26.20 -10.75 8.96
C ARG A 101 -26.86 -10.88 7.59
N VAL A 102 -27.72 -9.93 7.22
CA VAL A 102 -28.38 -9.90 5.92
C VAL A 102 -27.42 -9.29 4.89
N SER A 103 -27.25 -9.96 3.75
CA SER A 103 -26.39 -9.48 2.66
C SER A 103 -27.18 -8.61 1.68
N GLY A 104 -26.57 -7.50 1.24
CA GLY A 104 -27.05 -6.73 0.09
C GLY A 104 -26.78 -7.44 -1.23
N PHE A 105 -27.14 -6.80 -2.34
CA PHE A 105 -26.87 -7.34 -3.67
C PHE A 105 -25.37 -7.30 -3.99
N ALA A 106 -24.85 -8.39 -4.55
CA ALA A 106 -23.42 -8.57 -4.75
C ALA A 106 -22.82 -7.56 -5.74
N ASP A 107 -23.57 -7.20 -6.77
CA ASP A 107 -23.22 -6.18 -7.76
C ASP A 107 -23.20 -4.77 -7.16
N GLU A 108 -24.13 -4.43 -6.28
CA GLU A 108 -24.12 -3.16 -5.53
C GLU A 108 -22.90 -3.05 -4.61
N ILE A 109 -22.56 -4.14 -3.90
CA ILE A 109 -21.35 -4.19 -3.05
C ILE A 109 -20.09 -3.97 -3.89
N GLU A 110 -20.01 -4.58 -5.07
CA GLU A 110 -18.85 -4.43 -5.96
C GLU A 110 -18.77 -3.04 -6.59
N ALA A 111 -19.91 -2.46 -6.97
CA ALA A 111 -19.99 -1.08 -7.44
C ALA A 111 -19.49 -0.10 -6.36
N LEU A 112 -19.84 -0.33 -5.09
CA LEU A 112 -19.39 0.51 -3.98
C LEU A 112 -17.87 0.40 -3.75
N LYS A 113 -17.30 -0.80 -3.82
CA LYS A 113 -15.82 -0.97 -3.74
C LYS A 113 -15.12 -0.22 -4.87
N LEU A 114 -15.62 -0.34 -6.10
CA LEU A 114 -15.08 0.37 -7.25
C LEU A 114 -15.15 1.88 -7.09
N ALA A 115 -16.23 2.40 -6.51
CA ALA A 115 -16.36 3.82 -6.18
C ALA A 115 -15.27 4.26 -5.19
N PHE A 116 -15.05 3.51 -4.10
CA PHE A 116 -13.96 3.81 -3.16
C PHE A 116 -12.57 3.73 -3.78
N ASP A 117 -12.32 2.73 -4.63
CA ASP A 117 -11.02 2.57 -5.30
C ASP A 117 -10.73 3.72 -6.28
N LYS A 118 -11.79 4.28 -6.90
CA LYS A 118 -11.68 5.33 -7.92
C LYS A 118 -11.69 6.73 -7.32
N ASP A 119 -12.67 7.00 -6.46
CA ASP A 119 -13.02 8.34 -5.97
C ASP A 119 -12.52 8.59 -4.54
N GLY A 120 -11.99 7.56 -3.86
CA GLY A 120 -11.38 7.69 -2.54
C GLY A 120 -12.37 8.19 -1.49
N GLU A 121 -11.97 9.21 -0.72
CA GLU A 121 -12.83 9.84 0.29
C GLU A 121 -14.09 10.50 -0.30
N ALA A 122 -14.08 10.83 -1.59
CA ALA A 122 -15.21 11.44 -2.27
C ALA A 122 -16.27 10.43 -2.76
N ALA A 123 -16.03 9.11 -2.62
CA ALA A 123 -16.98 8.07 -3.02
C ALA A 123 -18.33 8.20 -2.30
N ASP A 124 -19.44 8.15 -3.03
CA ASP A 124 -20.79 8.29 -2.46
C ASP A 124 -21.35 6.96 -1.93
N LEU A 125 -22.14 6.99 -0.85
CA LEU A 125 -22.61 5.83 -0.07
C LEU A 125 -24.14 5.74 0.08
#